data_AF-A0AAV6DAR4-F1
#
_entry.id   AF-A0AAV6DAR4-F1
#
_cell.length_a   1.000
_cell.length_b   1.000
_cell.length_c   1.000
_cell.angle_alpha   90.00
_cell.angle_beta   90.00
_cell.angle_gamma   90.00
#
_symmetry.space_group_name_H-M   'P 1'
#
loop_
_entity.id
_entity.type
_entity.pdbx_description
1 polymer ?
#
loop_
_entity_poly.entity_id
_entity_poly.type
_entity_poly.pdbx_seq_one_letter_code
_entity_poly.pdbx_strand_id
1 'polypeptide(L)'
;MPRAGWSITTTPDELREGLFGQIVLFVFEVLPYLYRQGIFPRWDIKSRLYGTPPGYTIIPGVLDLAYVPPSRPSREITLSALRELHISVLGSDWDHMHRLWHAYFRIPDRIQAAADRVGLGAGTLGLHYRGNDKNQNAWDTNPVAQHDFLTLARDFSKSRPDIEQVFVATDEYSFVAEARGQLAPLPVVNLGEVGFHKAGPADTLDKADRAVLDCVLLSRCRYVLKCSSALSAFAKVLDPRLESYRVAASKLYTDVPYFPEAYIPRLTSTDPVCREILERQMADDWLTNDDARARFGAGFRTQHRFGLRTRLKRRLKARLKPFMSG
;
A
#
# COMPACT_ATOMS: atom_id res chain seq x y z
N MET A 1 -20.38 16.99 26.05
CA MET A 1 -21.32 16.65 24.96
C MET A 1 -20.65 15.65 24.02
N PRO A 2 -21.31 14.55 23.63
CA PRO A 2 -20.76 13.63 22.63
C PRO A 2 -20.46 14.40 21.35
N ARG A 3 -19.24 14.24 20.81
CA ARG A 3 -18.87 14.90 19.56
C ARG A 3 -19.80 14.39 18.44
N ALA A 4 -20.33 15.33 17.67
CA ALA A 4 -21.06 15.10 16.43
C ALA A 4 -20.39 13.98 15.61
N GLY A 5 -21.13 12.90 15.29
CA GLY A 5 -20.62 11.78 14.50
C GLY A 5 -20.41 12.17 13.03
N TRP A 6 -19.36 11.66 12.41
CA TRP A 6 -19.07 11.90 10.98
C TRP A 6 -19.38 10.64 10.17
N SER A 7 -19.84 10.83 8.94
CA SER A 7 -19.92 9.81 7.89
C SER A 7 -19.00 10.21 6.74
N ILE A 8 -18.10 9.32 6.33
CA ILE A 8 -17.20 9.53 5.19
C ILE A 8 -17.60 8.58 4.08
N THR A 9 -17.97 9.14 2.92
CA THR A 9 -18.56 8.40 1.80
C THR A 9 -17.72 8.53 0.52
N THR A 10 -17.87 7.56 -0.39
CA THR A 10 -17.53 7.71 -1.82
C THR A 10 -18.64 7.16 -2.70
N THR A 11 -18.64 7.52 -3.98
CA THR A 11 -19.47 6.84 -4.99
C THR A 11 -18.71 5.65 -5.60
N PRO A 12 -19.40 4.64 -6.19
CA PRO A 12 -18.73 3.50 -6.81
C PRO A 12 -17.73 3.87 -7.92
N ASP A 13 -17.91 5.01 -8.58
CA ASP A 13 -17.11 5.45 -9.73
C ASP A 13 -16.05 6.51 -9.38
N GLU A 14 -15.92 6.88 -8.10
CA GLU A 14 -14.93 7.85 -7.62
C GLU A 14 -13.52 7.25 -7.54
N LEU A 15 -13.41 5.98 -7.15
CA LEU A 15 -12.14 5.28 -6.91
C LEU A 15 -11.91 4.21 -7.99
N ARG A 16 -11.03 4.54 -8.95
CA ARG A 16 -10.80 3.84 -10.23
C ARG A 16 -9.43 3.18 -10.37
N GLU A 17 -8.59 3.27 -9.34
CA GLU A 17 -7.25 2.69 -9.32
C GLU A 17 -7.16 1.53 -8.32
N GLY A 18 -5.95 1.06 -8.04
CA GLY A 18 -5.71 -0.10 -7.18
C GLY A 18 -6.18 0.08 -5.72
N LEU A 19 -6.60 -1.03 -5.08
CA LEU A 19 -7.07 -1.06 -3.69
C LEU A 19 -6.10 -0.36 -2.74
N PHE A 20 -4.83 -0.79 -2.72
CA PHE A 20 -3.81 -0.18 -1.88
C PHE A 20 -3.28 1.15 -2.43
N GLY A 21 -3.19 1.25 -3.76
CA GLY A 21 -2.58 2.40 -4.43
C GLY A 21 -3.44 3.67 -4.43
N GLN A 22 -4.75 3.53 -4.23
CA GLN A 22 -5.70 4.64 -4.15
C GLN A 22 -6.64 4.52 -2.95
N ILE A 23 -7.45 3.46 -2.84
CA ILE A 23 -8.51 3.40 -1.82
C ILE A 23 -7.93 3.49 -0.40
N VAL A 24 -7.06 2.54 -0.06
CA VAL A 24 -6.42 2.48 1.25
C VAL A 24 -5.54 3.71 1.46
N LEU A 25 -4.71 4.08 0.49
CA LEU A 25 -3.85 5.27 0.57
C LEU A 25 -4.65 6.55 0.86
N PHE A 26 -5.73 6.80 0.14
CA PHE A 26 -6.55 8.02 0.27
C PHE A 26 -7.22 8.11 1.65
N VAL A 27 -7.67 6.97 2.17
CA VAL A 27 -8.13 6.86 3.57
C VAL A 27 -6.97 7.15 4.53
N PHE A 28 -5.81 6.55 4.30
CA PHE A 28 -4.63 6.70 5.15
C PHE A 28 -4.14 8.15 5.25
N GLU A 29 -4.18 8.90 4.15
CA GLU A 29 -3.78 10.31 4.10
C GLU A 29 -4.63 11.23 4.98
N VAL A 30 -5.87 10.85 5.31
CA VAL A 30 -6.77 11.65 6.17
C VAL A 30 -6.79 11.19 7.63
N LEU A 31 -6.34 9.96 7.92
CA LEU A 31 -6.31 9.43 9.29
C LEU A 31 -5.55 10.32 10.28
N PRO A 32 -4.40 10.95 9.95
CA PRO A 32 -3.69 11.79 10.91
C PRO A 32 -4.53 12.96 11.42
N TYR A 33 -5.36 13.54 10.54
CA TYR A 33 -6.30 14.59 10.92
C TYR A 33 -7.41 14.03 11.81
N LEU A 34 -8.05 12.92 11.39
CA LEU A 34 -9.13 12.30 12.16
C LEU A 34 -8.67 11.90 13.56
N TYR A 35 -7.50 11.28 13.67
CA TYR A 35 -6.92 10.80 14.93
C TYR A 35 -6.61 11.95 15.87
N ARG A 36 -5.95 13.02 15.39
CA ARG A 36 -5.69 14.24 16.20
C ARG A 36 -6.97 14.92 16.66
N GLN A 37 -8.07 14.80 15.91
CA GLN A 37 -9.36 15.37 16.28
C GLN A 37 -10.24 14.39 17.06
N GLY A 38 -9.75 13.19 17.40
CA GLY A 38 -10.56 12.15 18.06
C GLY A 38 -11.85 11.83 17.30
N ILE A 39 -11.80 11.85 15.97
CA ILE A 39 -12.94 11.54 15.10
C ILE A 39 -12.82 10.08 14.66
N PHE A 40 -13.83 9.30 15.00
CA PHE A 40 -13.98 7.89 14.61
C PHE A 40 -15.26 7.77 13.77
N PRO A 41 -15.17 7.99 12.44
CA PRO A 41 -16.34 8.18 11.60
C PRO A 41 -17.03 6.85 11.27
N ARG A 42 -18.27 6.90 10.78
CA ARG A 42 -18.80 5.83 9.94
C ARG A 42 -18.11 5.91 8.58
N TRP A 43 -17.62 4.78 8.08
CA TRP A 43 -17.10 4.66 6.72
C TRP A 43 -18.16 4.05 5.82
N ASP A 44 -18.33 4.61 4.63
CA ASP A 44 -19.12 4.04 3.53
C ASP A 44 -18.35 4.27 2.23
N ILE A 45 -17.20 3.60 2.12
CA ILE A 45 -16.31 3.71 0.98
C ILE A 45 -16.70 2.67 -0.05
N LYS A 46 -17.00 3.12 -1.27
CA LYS A 46 -17.46 2.32 -2.41
C LYS A 46 -16.46 2.35 -3.55
N SER A 47 -16.35 1.25 -4.27
CA SER A 47 -15.61 1.16 -5.54
C SER A 47 -16.17 0.03 -6.40
N ARG A 48 -16.43 0.34 -7.68
CA ARG A 48 -16.89 -0.66 -8.66
C ARG A 48 -15.85 -1.75 -8.93
N LEU A 49 -14.57 -1.46 -8.74
CA LEU A 49 -13.47 -2.39 -9.02
C LEU A 49 -13.33 -3.50 -7.97
N TYR A 50 -13.62 -3.19 -6.71
CA TYR A 50 -13.36 -4.06 -5.58
C TYR A 50 -14.61 -4.45 -4.79
N GLY A 51 -15.73 -3.79 -5.04
CA GLY A 51 -16.96 -3.93 -4.27
C GLY A 51 -17.92 -4.87 -4.95
N THR A 52 -18.75 -5.54 -4.17
CA THR A 52 -19.80 -6.43 -4.70
C THR A 52 -21.07 -5.63 -5.00
N PRO A 53 -21.67 -5.77 -6.20
CA PRO A 53 -22.99 -5.23 -6.47
C PRO A 53 -24.05 -5.76 -5.47
N PRO A 54 -25.14 -5.01 -5.21
CA PRO A 54 -25.44 -3.68 -5.74
C PRO A 54 -24.78 -2.53 -4.94
N GLY A 55 -24.24 -2.81 -3.74
CA GLY A 55 -23.76 -1.77 -2.82
C GLY A 55 -22.36 -1.23 -3.13
N TYR A 56 -21.50 -2.06 -3.74
CA TYR A 56 -20.10 -1.77 -4.06
C TYR A 56 -19.26 -1.31 -2.85
N THR A 57 -19.69 -1.61 -1.63
CA THR A 57 -19.01 -1.20 -0.39
C THR A 57 -17.71 -1.99 -0.21
N ILE A 58 -16.65 -1.26 0.14
CA ILE A 58 -15.29 -1.76 0.43
C ILE A 58 -14.97 -1.61 1.91
N ILE A 59 -15.31 -0.45 2.49
CA ILE A 59 -15.05 -0.16 3.91
C ILE A 59 -16.34 0.34 4.55
N PRO A 60 -16.90 -0.39 5.54
CA PRO A 60 -16.44 -1.70 6.03
C PRO A 60 -16.65 -2.82 5.00
N GLY A 61 -15.88 -3.91 5.10
CA GLY A 61 -16.03 -5.10 4.25
C GLY A 61 -14.70 -5.81 3.97
N VAL A 62 -13.89 -5.22 3.10
CA VAL A 62 -12.51 -5.66 2.82
C VAL A 62 -11.60 -5.41 4.03
N LEU A 63 -11.94 -4.39 4.82
CA LEU A 63 -11.34 -4.10 6.13
C LEU A 63 -12.46 -3.97 7.16
N ASP A 64 -12.20 -4.48 8.37
CA ASP A 64 -13.10 -4.31 9.50
C ASP A 64 -12.74 -3.04 10.28
N LEU A 65 -13.71 -2.46 10.98
CA LEU A 65 -13.46 -1.29 11.83
C LEU A 65 -12.92 -1.72 13.19
N ALA A 66 -11.93 -0.98 13.68
CA ALA A 66 -11.34 -1.20 15.00
C ALA A 66 -12.20 -0.68 16.16
N TYR A 67 -13.30 0.02 15.86
CA TYR A 67 -14.18 0.69 16.79
C TYR A 67 -15.64 0.56 16.35
N VAL A 68 -16.56 0.90 17.24
CA VAL A 68 -17.99 0.98 16.91
C VAL A 68 -18.29 2.39 16.36
N PRO A 69 -18.71 2.54 15.09
CA PRO A 69 -18.99 3.84 14.52
C PRO A 69 -20.25 4.46 15.15
N PRO A 70 -20.40 5.80 15.09
CA PRO A 70 -21.60 6.48 15.60
C PRO A 70 -22.86 6.02 14.83
N SER A 71 -23.93 5.73 15.57
CA SER A 71 -25.20 5.26 14.99
C SER A 71 -25.93 6.33 14.17
N ARG A 72 -25.77 7.61 14.52
CA ARG A 72 -26.35 8.76 13.83
C ARG A 72 -25.27 9.80 13.53
N PRO A 73 -24.63 9.77 12.35
CA PRO A 73 -23.70 10.81 11.96
C PRO A 73 -24.47 12.12 11.74
N SER A 74 -23.99 13.20 12.35
CA SER A 74 -24.54 14.55 12.19
C SER A 74 -23.84 15.34 11.09
N ARG A 75 -22.80 14.75 10.47
CA ARG A 75 -22.07 15.35 9.35
C ARG A 75 -21.72 14.28 8.33
N GLU A 76 -22.06 14.53 7.07
CA GLU A 76 -21.61 13.74 5.93
C GLU A 76 -20.54 14.52 5.14
N ILE A 77 -19.49 13.84 4.69
CA ILE A 77 -18.45 14.41 3.85
C ILE A 77 -17.89 13.34 2.91
N THR A 78 -17.61 13.67 1.66
CA THR A 78 -16.95 12.73 0.75
C THR A 78 -15.47 12.59 1.10
N LEU A 79 -14.87 11.43 0.81
CA LEU A 79 -13.44 11.21 1.02
C LEU A 79 -12.59 12.23 0.24
N SER A 80 -12.95 12.51 -1.02
CA SER A 80 -12.26 13.53 -1.82
C SER A 80 -12.33 14.93 -1.18
N ALA A 81 -13.50 15.36 -0.72
CA ALA A 81 -13.64 16.67 -0.05
C ALA A 81 -12.83 16.73 1.26
N LEU A 82 -12.79 15.63 2.02
CA LEU A 82 -11.97 15.54 3.23
C LEU A 82 -10.48 15.64 2.89
N ARG A 83 -10.01 14.92 1.87
CA ARG A 83 -8.63 14.96 1.38
C ARG A 83 -8.24 16.35 0.90
N GLU A 84 -9.06 17.01 0.10
CA GLU A 84 -8.77 18.37 -0.39
C GLU A 84 -8.43 19.36 0.73
N LEU A 85 -9.05 19.18 1.91
CA LEU A 85 -8.92 20.04 3.08
C LEU A 85 -7.83 19.56 4.07
N HIS A 86 -7.61 18.25 4.17
CA HIS A 86 -6.89 17.63 5.29
C HIS A 86 -5.85 16.56 4.89
N ILE A 87 -5.54 16.41 3.60
CA ILE A 87 -4.50 15.48 3.12
C ILE A 87 -3.16 15.69 3.84
N SER A 88 -2.58 14.58 4.27
CA SER A 88 -1.28 14.51 4.93
C SER A 88 -0.27 13.80 4.03
N VAL A 89 0.98 14.28 4.04
CA VAL A 89 2.13 13.46 3.65
C VAL A 89 2.45 12.55 4.82
N LEU A 90 2.57 11.27 4.55
CA LEU A 90 2.91 10.23 5.51
C LEU A 90 4.41 9.95 5.40
N GLY A 91 5.09 9.75 6.53
CA GLY A 91 6.54 9.54 6.57
C GLY A 91 6.93 8.13 7.02
N SER A 92 8.20 7.95 7.37
CA SER A 92 8.83 6.65 7.67
C SER A 92 8.74 6.19 9.14
N ASP A 93 7.98 6.87 10.01
CA ASP A 93 7.69 6.39 11.38
C ASP A 93 6.68 5.22 11.32
N TRP A 94 7.19 4.01 11.06
CA TRP A 94 6.40 2.80 10.86
C TRP A 94 5.56 2.41 12.08
N ASP A 95 6.10 2.60 13.29
CA ASP A 95 5.35 2.35 14.52
C ASP A 95 4.15 3.29 14.67
N HIS A 96 4.33 4.56 14.31
CA HIS A 96 3.22 5.51 14.28
C HIS A 96 2.18 5.15 13.21
N MET A 97 2.62 4.76 12.00
CA MET A 97 1.72 4.34 10.93
C MET A 97 0.92 3.09 11.32
N HIS A 98 1.57 2.11 11.94
CA HIS A 98 0.94 0.90 12.45
C HIS A 98 -0.11 1.20 13.53
N ARG A 99 0.23 2.02 14.54
CA ARG A 99 -0.74 2.44 15.56
C ARG A 99 -1.92 3.18 14.95
N LEU A 100 -1.68 4.03 13.96
CA LEU A 100 -2.73 4.76 13.26
C LEU A 100 -3.65 3.82 12.47
N TRP A 101 -3.09 2.81 11.78
CA TRP A 101 -3.87 1.76 11.13
C TRP A 101 -4.79 1.06 12.14
N HIS A 102 -4.20 0.51 13.21
CA HIS A 102 -4.93 -0.29 14.19
C HIS A 102 -5.92 0.50 15.06
N ALA A 103 -5.79 1.82 15.11
CA ALA A 103 -6.81 2.67 15.72
C ALA A 103 -8.13 2.70 14.93
N TYR A 104 -8.09 2.46 13.61
CA TYR A 104 -9.25 2.57 12.73
C TYR A 104 -9.70 1.25 12.12
N PHE A 105 -8.75 0.36 11.81
CA PHE A 105 -9.01 -0.82 11.01
C PHE A 105 -8.44 -2.10 11.63
N ARG A 106 -9.05 -3.22 11.29
CA ARG A 106 -8.55 -4.57 11.54
C ARG A 106 -8.62 -5.38 10.25
N ILE A 107 -7.74 -6.37 10.15
CA ILE A 107 -7.84 -7.39 9.11
C ILE A 107 -9.03 -8.29 9.49
N PRO A 108 -9.97 -8.56 8.57
CA PRO A 108 -11.10 -9.43 8.87
C PRO A 108 -10.68 -10.85 9.25
N ASP A 109 -11.40 -11.49 10.16
CA ASP A 109 -11.09 -12.83 10.68
C ASP A 109 -11.01 -13.88 9.56
N ARG A 110 -11.83 -13.75 8.50
CA ARG A 110 -11.78 -14.64 7.34
C ARG A 110 -10.43 -14.60 6.62
N ILE A 111 -9.79 -13.44 6.56
CA ILE A 111 -8.47 -13.25 5.92
C ILE A 111 -7.37 -13.72 6.87
N GLN A 112 -7.49 -13.43 8.16
CA GLN A 112 -6.55 -13.95 9.16
C GLN A 112 -6.53 -15.49 9.16
N ALA A 113 -7.70 -16.12 9.20
CA ALA A 113 -7.83 -17.57 9.15
C ALA A 113 -7.32 -18.14 7.82
N ALA A 114 -7.52 -17.45 6.70
CA ALA A 114 -6.93 -17.85 5.41
C ALA A 114 -5.40 -17.77 5.45
N ALA A 115 -4.83 -16.71 6.00
CA ALA A 115 -3.38 -16.56 6.16
C ALA A 115 -2.78 -17.60 7.11
N ASP A 116 -3.48 -17.94 8.19
CA ASP A 116 -3.06 -18.98 9.15
C ASP A 116 -2.98 -20.36 8.48
N ARG A 117 -3.94 -20.70 7.61
CA ARG A 117 -3.96 -21.98 6.88
C ARG A 117 -2.79 -22.15 5.91
N VAL A 118 -2.20 -21.05 5.42
CA VAL A 118 -1.00 -21.12 4.55
C VAL A 118 0.21 -21.60 5.34
N GLY A 119 0.27 -21.33 6.65
CA GLY A 119 1.29 -21.86 7.54
C GLY A 119 2.70 -21.35 7.24
N LEU A 120 2.87 -20.05 6.92
CA LEU A 120 4.21 -19.50 6.68
C LEU A 120 5.08 -19.57 7.95
N GLY A 121 6.28 -20.13 7.84
CA GLY A 121 7.26 -20.18 8.92
C GLY A 121 7.94 -18.83 9.17
N ALA A 122 8.57 -18.68 10.34
CA ALA A 122 9.27 -17.45 10.73
C ALA A 122 10.49 -17.14 9.85
N GLY A 123 11.08 -18.15 9.18
CA GLY A 123 12.17 -18.00 8.20
C GLY A 123 11.71 -17.71 6.77
N THR A 124 10.53 -17.12 6.55
CA THR A 124 10.01 -16.89 5.19
C THR A 124 10.55 -15.62 4.56
N LEU A 125 11.10 -15.74 3.34
CA LEU A 125 11.34 -14.63 2.42
C LEU A 125 10.10 -14.41 1.53
N GLY A 126 9.48 -13.25 1.63
CA GLY A 126 8.42 -12.81 0.72
C GLY A 126 9.00 -12.18 -0.55
N LEU A 127 8.53 -12.62 -1.72
CA LEU A 127 8.81 -11.99 -3.00
C LEU A 127 7.51 -11.41 -3.55
N HIS A 128 7.48 -10.10 -3.74
CA HIS A 128 6.39 -9.42 -4.42
C HIS A 128 6.85 -8.86 -5.77
N TYR A 129 6.76 -9.71 -6.78
CA TYR A 129 7.05 -9.35 -8.16
C TYR A 129 5.75 -8.88 -8.84
N ARG A 130 5.83 -7.79 -9.59
CA ARG A 130 4.67 -7.22 -10.29
C ARG A 130 5.03 -7.03 -11.76
N GLY A 131 4.51 -7.92 -12.60
CA GLY A 131 4.99 -8.13 -13.95
C GLY A 131 4.20 -7.42 -15.05
N ASN A 132 2.89 -7.25 -14.86
CA ASN A 132 1.98 -6.80 -15.92
C ASN A 132 2.02 -5.26 -16.14
N ASP A 133 0.98 -4.56 -15.65
CA ASP A 133 0.61 -3.18 -16.02
C ASP A 133 1.60 -2.11 -15.55
N LYS A 134 2.38 -2.42 -14.51
CA LYS A 134 3.32 -1.47 -13.92
C LYS A 134 4.63 -1.37 -14.68
N ASN A 135 5.03 -2.40 -15.42
CA ASN A 135 6.26 -2.35 -16.21
C ASN A 135 6.17 -1.34 -17.38
N GLN A 136 4.99 -0.77 -17.65
CA GLN A 136 4.77 0.27 -18.66
C GLN A 136 4.73 1.69 -18.07
N ASN A 137 4.64 1.85 -16.74
CA ASN A 137 4.50 3.15 -16.09
C ASN A 137 5.86 3.73 -15.70
N ALA A 138 6.70 4.07 -16.67
CA ALA A 138 8.05 4.60 -16.42
C ALA A 138 8.09 5.91 -15.58
N TRP A 139 6.94 6.55 -15.37
CA TRP A 139 6.80 7.76 -14.56
C TRP A 139 6.75 7.49 -13.04
N ASP A 140 6.35 6.29 -12.57
CA ASP A 140 6.24 5.98 -11.13
C ASP A 140 7.37 5.06 -10.61
N THR A 141 7.91 4.19 -11.47
CA THR A 141 8.99 3.23 -11.16
C THR A 141 9.80 2.89 -12.41
N ASN A 142 10.88 2.14 -12.23
CA ASN A 142 11.56 1.44 -13.33
C ASN A 142 11.08 -0.02 -13.43
N PRO A 143 10.95 -0.57 -14.65
CA PRO A 143 10.53 -1.95 -14.86
C PRO A 143 11.65 -2.94 -14.52
N VAL A 144 11.29 -4.01 -13.83
CA VAL A 144 12.24 -5.05 -13.40
C VAL A 144 11.93 -6.34 -14.15
N ALA A 145 12.91 -6.89 -14.86
CA ALA A 145 12.76 -8.20 -15.49
C ALA A 145 12.73 -9.32 -14.43
N GLN A 146 12.01 -10.41 -14.71
CA GLN A 146 11.96 -11.58 -13.80
C GLN A 146 13.36 -12.10 -13.44
N HIS A 147 14.22 -12.25 -14.45
CA HIS A 147 15.59 -12.71 -14.27
C HIS A 147 16.42 -11.80 -13.36
N ASP A 148 16.30 -10.48 -13.52
CA ASP A 148 16.97 -9.50 -12.66
C ASP A 148 16.47 -9.64 -11.22
N PHE A 149 15.16 -9.70 -11.03
CA PHE A 149 14.55 -9.83 -9.71
C PHE A 149 15.00 -11.12 -9.00
N LEU A 150 14.98 -12.25 -9.70
CA LEU A 150 15.39 -13.54 -9.15
C LEU A 150 16.89 -13.63 -8.89
N THR A 151 17.72 -12.94 -9.70
CA THR A 151 19.15 -12.80 -9.43
C THR A 151 19.38 -12.07 -8.11
N LEU A 152 18.68 -10.97 -7.87
CA LEU A 152 18.72 -10.24 -6.59
C LEU A 152 18.19 -11.10 -5.42
N ALA A 153 17.10 -11.84 -5.61
CA ALA A 153 16.52 -12.69 -4.57
C ALA A 153 17.46 -13.83 -4.16
N ARG A 154 18.15 -14.44 -5.14
CA ARG A 154 19.14 -15.48 -4.91
C ARG A 154 20.35 -14.94 -4.16
N ASP A 155 20.88 -13.79 -4.56
CA ASP A 155 21.98 -13.13 -3.83
C ASP A 155 21.60 -12.79 -2.39
N PHE A 156 20.43 -12.19 -2.20
CA PHE A 156 19.90 -11.86 -0.88
C PHE A 156 19.80 -13.09 0.03
N SER A 157 19.31 -14.21 -0.52
CA SER A 157 19.13 -15.47 0.21
C SER A 157 20.47 -16.13 0.61
N LYS A 158 21.51 -16.04 -0.23
CA LYS A 158 22.85 -16.58 0.10
C LYS A 158 23.45 -15.97 1.37
N SER A 159 23.15 -14.70 1.63
CA SER A 159 23.65 -13.98 2.82
C SER A 159 22.82 -14.19 4.09
N ARG A 160 21.71 -14.95 4.01
CA ARG A 160 20.71 -15.12 5.07
C ARG A 160 20.33 -16.59 5.23
N PRO A 161 21.16 -17.37 5.95
CA PRO A 161 20.93 -18.81 6.14
C PRO A 161 19.70 -19.12 6.99
N ASP A 162 19.09 -18.11 7.63
CA ASP A 162 17.84 -18.19 8.36
C ASP A 162 16.59 -18.17 7.45
N ILE A 163 16.76 -18.03 6.14
CA ILE A 163 15.68 -18.18 5.17
C ILE A 163 15.47 -19.66 4.87
N GLU A 164 14.28 -20.16 5.21
CA GLU A 164 13.91 -21.57 5.11
C GLU A 164 12.95 -21.83 3.96
N GLN A 165 12.21 -20.81 3.52
CA GLN A 165 11.23 -20.90 2.44
C GLN A 165 10.96 -19.55 1.79
N VAL A 166 10.32 -19.59 0.63
CA VAL A 166 9.95 -18.40 -0.14
C VAL A 166 8.45 -18.34 -0.33
N PHE A 167 7.83 -17.22 0.02
CA PHE A 167 6.44 -16.92 -0.36
C PHE A 167 6.42 -15.98 -1.57
N VAL A 168 5.72 -16.35 -2.63
CA VAL A 168 5.62 -15.53 -3.85
C VAL A 168 4.21 -14.97 -4.01
N ALA A 169 4.10 -13.65 -3.96
CA ALA A 169 2.92 -12.89 -4.34
C ALA A 169 3.17 -12.19 -5.69
N THR A 170 2.50 -12.64 -6.75
CA THR A 170 2.71 -12.14 -8.12
C THR A 170 1.41 -12.18 -8.91
N ASP A 171 1.28 -11.24 -9.85
CA ASP A 171 0.23 -11.23 -10.88
C ASP A 171 0.69 -11.87 -12.20
N GLU A 172 1.93 -12.38 -12.24
CA GLU A 172 2.53 -13.05 -13.39
C GLU A 172 2.98 -14.47 -12.99
N TYR A 173 2.26 -15.50 -13.44
CA TYR A 173 2.46 -16.87 -12.96
C TYR A 173 3.73 -17.55 -13.48
N SER A 174 4.26 -17.12 -14.64
CA SER A 174 5.56 -17.57 -15.15
C SER A 174 6.69 -17.31 -14.14
N PHE A 175 6.61 -16.22 -13.39
CA PHE A 175 7.55 -15.90 -12.31
C PHE A 175 7.60 -16.96 -11.21
N VAL A 176 6.48 -17.62 -10.90
CA VAL A 176 6.44 -18.67 -9.87
C VAL A 176 7.25 -19.89 -10.31
N ALA A 177 7.15 -20.27 -11.58
CA ALA A 177 7.92 -21.38 -12.14
C ALA A 177 9.42 -21.06 -12.16
N GLU A 178 9.79 -19.84 -12.58
CA GLU A 178 11.20 -19.40 -12.56
C GLU A 178 11.75 -19.34 -11.13
N ALA A 179 10.98 -18.82 -10.16
CA ALA A 179 11.39 -18.76 -8.77
C ALA A 179 11.69 -20.15 -8.19
N ARG A 180 10.85 -21.16 -8.50
CA ARG A 180 11.07 -22.56 -8.09
C ARG A 180 12.39 -23.11 -8.64
N GLY A 181 12.74 -22.77 -9.88
CA GLY A 181 14.00 -23.21 -10.48
C GLY A 181 15.23 -22.49 -9.92
N GLN A 182 15.17 -21.16 -9.80
CA GLN A 182 16.33 -20.35 -9.44
C GLN A 182 16.65 -20.29 -7.94
N LEU A 183 15.65 -20.54 -7.08
CA LEU A 183 15.80 -20.46 -5.62
C LEU A 183 15.87 -21.84 -4.96
N ALA A 184 15.94 -22.92 -5.73
CA ALA A 184 16.18 -24.25 -5.20
C ALA A 184 17.47 -24.27 -4.34
N PRO A 185 17.47 -24.97 -3.19
CA PRO A 185 16.45 -25.93 -2.73
C PRO A 185 15.31 -25.32 -1.90
N LEU A 186 15.18 -23.99 -1.79
CA LEU A 186 14.14 -23.37 -0.95
C LEU A 186 12.74 -23.72 -1.49
N PRO A 187 11.82 -24.23 -0.65
CA PRO A 187 10.45 -24.46 -1.05
C PRO A 187 9.76 -23.12 -1.36
N VAL A 188 8.99 -23.11 -2.46
CA VAL A 188 8.24 -21.92 -2.92
C VAL A 188 6.75 -22.12 -2.69
N VAL A 189 6.19 -21.31 -1.79
CA VAL A 189 4.75 -21.21 -1.49
C VAL A 189 4.14 -20.09 -2.35
N ASN A 190 3.03 -20.40 -3.01
CA ASN A 190 2.23 -19.44 -3.78
C ASN A 190 0.76 -19.85 -3.70
N LEU A 191 -0.15 -18.88 -3.65
CA LEU A 191 -1.59 -19.13 -3.53
C LEU A 191 -2.30 -19.42 -4.87
N GLY A 192 -1.55 -19.77 -5.91
CA GLY A 192 -2.06 -19.98 -7.26
C GLY A 192 -2.32 -18.68 -8.04
N GLU A 193 -2.80 -18.85 -9.26
CA GLU A 193 -3.15 -17.77 -10.18
C GLU A 193 -4.25 -16.86 -9.62
N VAL A 194 -4.14 -15.57 -9.92
CA VAL A 194 -5.19 -14.58 -9.68
C VAL A 194 -5.51 -13.95 -11.02
N GLY A 195 -6.79 -13.90 -11.37
CA GLY A 195 -7.21 -13.15 -12.55
C GLY A 195 -6.72 -11.70 -12.46
N PHE A 196 -6.20 -11.17 -13.58
CA PHE A 196 -5.65 -9.82 -13.65
C PHE A 196 -6.56 -8.78 -12.99
N HIS A 197 -6.01 -7.93 -12.11
CA HIS A 197 -6.80 -7.04 -11.24
C HIS A 197 -7.70 -6.03 -11.99
N LYS A 198 -7.51 -5.85 -13.31
CA LYS A 198 -8.37 -5.00 -14.16
C LYS A 198 -9.26 -5.79 -15.14
N ALA A 199 -9.23 -7.12 -15.14
CA ALA A 199 -10.03 -7.96 -16.03
C ALA A 199 -11.41 -8.26 -15.41
N GLY A 200 -12.45 -7.62 -15.92
CA GLY A 200 -13.87 -8.02 -15.82
C GLY A 200 -14.54 -8.05 -14.42
N PRO A 201 -15.89 -8.01 -14.38
CA PRO A 201 -16.68 -7.96 -13.14
C PRO A 201 -16.85 -9.30 -12.40
N ALA A 202 -16.25 -10.41 -12.85
CA ALA A 202 -16.34 -11.68 -12.13
C ALA A 202 -15.50 -11.65 -10.83
N ASP A 203 -16.16 -12.00 -9.72
CA ASP A 203 -15.72 -12.08 -8.31
C ASP A 203 -14.85 -10.93 -7.77
N THR A 204 -15.46 -9.74 -7.67
CA THR A 204 -14.78 -8.53 -7.14
C THR A 204 -14.38 -8.64 -5.67
N LEU A 205 -15.15 -9.36 -4.83
CA LEU A 205 -14.79 -9.56 -3.43
C LEU A 205 -13.56 -10.47 -3.30
N ASP A 206 -13.49 -11.55 -4.08
CA ASP A 206 -12.34 -12.46 -4.06
C ASP A 206 -11.06 -11.75 -4.47
N LYS A 207 -11.13 -10.78 -5.39
CA LYS A 207 -9.98 -9.95 -5.78
C LYS A 207 -9.50 -9.06 -4.65
N ALA A 208 -10.42 -8.40 -3.94
CA ALA A 208 -10.07 -7.53 -2.83
C ALA A 208 -9.52 -8.33 -1.65
N ASP A 209 -10.20 -9.43 -1.30
CA ASP A 209 -9.80 -10.36 -0.25
C ASP A 209 -8.44 -10.99 -0.57
N ARG A 210 -8.19 -11.39 -1.83
CA ARG A 210 -6.89 -11.89 -2.26
C ARG A 210 -5.79 -10.84 -2.12
N ALA A 211 -6.04 -9.60 -2.53
CA ALA A 211 -5.06 -8.53 -2.38
C ALA A 211 -4.72 -8.24 -0.91
N VAL A 212 -5.72 -8.27 -0.01
CA VAL A 212 -5.48 -8.13 1.43
C VAL A 212 -4.75 -9.36 1.98
N LEU A 213 -5.12 -10.57 1.56
CA LEU A 213 -4.46 -11.81 1.96
C LEU A 213 -2.97 -11.81 1.57
N ASP A 214 -2.63 -11.44 0.34
CA ASP A 214 -1.24 -11.32 -0.09
C ASP A 214 -0.47 -10.28 0.74
N CYS A 215 -1.09 -9.14 1.05
CA CYS A 215 -0.50 -8.12 1.93
C CYS A 215 -0.25 -8.66 3.35
N VAL A 216 -1.20 -9.41 3.92
CA VAL A 216 -1.09 -10.03 5.25
C VAL A 216 -0.03 -11.13 5.28
N LEU A 217 0.06 -11.96 4.23
CA LEU A 217 1.10 -12.99 4.14
C LEU A 217 2.49 -12.38 3.99
N LEU A 218 2.62 -11.32 3.20
CA LEU A 218 3.87 -10.55 3.11
C LEU A 218 4.23 -9.91 4.46
N SER A 219 3.26 -9.43 5.25
CA SER A 219 3.54 -8.87 6.58
C SER A 219 3.96 -9.91 7.61
N ARG A 220 3.69 -11.20 7.36
CA ARG A 220 4.11 -12.32 8.21
C ARG A 220 5.46 -12.91 7.79
N CYS A 221 6.01 -12.50 6.65
CA CYS A 221 7.35 -12.86 6.25
C CYS A 221 8.38 -12.14 7.14
N ARG A 222 9.58 -12.70 7.27
CA ARG A 222 10.69 -12.02 7.96
C ARG A 222 11.30 -10.95 7.08
N TYR A 223 11.51 -11.30 5.82
CA TYR A 223 12.04 -10.41 4.79
C TYR A 223 11.06 -10.28 3.63
N VAL A 224 11.02 -9.13 2.96
CA VAL A 224 10.30 -8.94 1.69
C VAL A 224 11.18 -8.23 0.67
N LEU A 225 11.38 -8.84 -0.49
CA LEU A 225 11.87 -8.16 -1.69
C LEU A 225 10.70 -7.81 -2.61
N LYS A 226 10.69 -6.61 -3.16
CA LYS A 226 9.54 -6.12 -3.92
C LYS A 226 9.86 -5.14 -5.04
N CYS A 227 9.10 -5.23 -6.13
CA CYS A 227 8.93 -4.14 -7.08
C CYS A 227 8.12 -2.99 -6.45
N SER A 228 8.07 -1.83 -7.11
CA SER A 228 7.26 -0.69 -6.66
C SER A 228 5.76 -1.03 -6.64
N SER A 229 5.18 -1.18 -5.44
CA SER A 229 3.78 -1.53 -5.25
C SER A 229 3.30 -1.15 -3.85
N ALA A 230 2.21 -0.39 -3.79
CA ALA A 230 1.58 -0.02 -2.53
C ALA A 230 1.14 -1.26 -1.71
N LEU A 231 0.68 -2.34 -2.36
CA LEU A 231 0.22 -3.55 -1.68
C LEU A 231 1.30 -4.10 -0.74
N SER A 232 2.47 -4.43 -1.29
CA SER A 232 3.57 -4.98 -0.50
C SER A 232 4.26 -3.93 0.38
N ALA A 233 4.16 -2.64 0.05
CA ALA A 233 4.62 -1.58 0.94
C ALA A 233 3.72 -1.46 2.20
N PHE A 234 2.41 -1.68 2.08
CA PHE A 234 1.50 -1.67 3.22
C PHE A 234 1.71 -2.85 4.18
N ALA A 235 2.36 -3.94 3.73
CA ALA A 235 2.77 -5.02 4.63
C ALA A 235 3.67 -4.52 5.78
N LYS A 236 4.53 -3.52 5.53
CA LYS A 236 5.38 -2.86 6.55
C LYS A 236 4.58 -1.99 7.52
N VAL A 237 3.41 -1.49 7.11
CA VAL A 237 2.48 -0.79 8.00
C VAL A 237 1.77 -1.80 8.91
N LEU A 238 1.44 -2.99 8.40
CA LEU A 238 0.84 -4.06 9.20
C LEU A 238 1.82 -4.64 10.22
N ASP A 239 3.08 -4.84 9.85
CA ASP A 239 4.16 -5.21 10.79
C ASP A 239 5.39 -4.29 10.63
N PRO A 240 5.59 -3.33 11.56
CA PRO A 240 6.77 -2.47 11.58
C PRO A 240 8.10 -3.21 11.69
N ARG A 241 8.10 -4.48 12.13
CA ARG A 241 9.31 -5.29 12.27
C ARG A 241 9.72 -5.96 10.96
N LEU A 242 8.82 -6.05 9.98
CA LEU A 242 9.11 -6.66 8.66
C LEU A 242 10.33 -6.02 8.00
N GLU A 243 11.35 -6.79 7.64
CA GLU A 243 12.47 -6.26 6.87
C GLU A 243 12.14 -6.24 5.38
N SER A 244 11.70 -5.09 4.86
CA SER A 244 11.32 -4.94 3.46
C SER A 244 12.35 -4.12 2.68
N TYR A 245 12.67 -4.56 1.47
CA TYR A 245 13.57 -3.90 0.55
C TYR A 245 12.94 -3.80 -0.83
N ARG A 246 13.01 -2.60 -1.43
CA ARG A 246 12.60 -2.40 -2.82
C ARG A 246 13.77 -2.63 -3.76
N VAL A 247 13.49 -3.21 -4.93
CA VAL A 247 14.46 -3.47 -5.99
C VAL A 247 14.33 -2.52 -7.17
N ALA A 248 13.43 -1.55 -7.09
CA ALA A 248 13.22 -0.50 -8.09
C ALA A 248 13.03 0.87 -7.45
N ALA A 249 13.25 1.91 -8.26
CA ALA A 249 13.02 3.29 -7.90
C ALA A 249 11.56 3.55 -7.48
N SER A 250 11.39 4.42 -6.49
CA SER A 250 10.13 5.10 -6.20
C SER A 250 10.30 6.54 -6.66
N LYS A 251 9.64 6.92 -7.75
CA LYS A 251 9.72 8.29 -8.27
C LYS A 251 8.78 9.21 -7.49
N LEU A 252 8.99 10.52 -7.58
CA LEU A 252 8.11 11.49 -6.94
C LEU A 252 6.69 11.38 -7.52
N TYR A 253 5.70 11.25 -6.64
CA TYR A 253 4.30 11.35 -7.01
C TYR A 253 3.90 12.81 -6.98
N THR A 254 4.00 13.47 -8.14
CA THR A 254 3.89 14.94 -8.29
C THR A 254 4.98 15.67 -7.50
N ASP A 255 4.68 16.13 -6.29
CA ASP A 255 5.56 16.94 -5.44
C ASP A 255 5.98 16.25 -4.13
N VAL A 256 5.59 14.99 -3.94
CA VAL A 256 5.83 14.24 -2.70
C VAL A 256 6.28 12.80 -2.99
N PRO A 257 7.05 12.16 -2.10
CA PRO A 257 7.37 10.75 -2.22
C PRO A 257 6.10 9.88 -2.11
N TYR A 258 6.02 8.81 -2.92
CA TYR A 258 4.85 7.92 -2.94
C TYR A 258 4.81 7.01 -1.71
N PHE A 259 3.95 7.31 -0.73
CA PHE A 259 3.79 6.46 0.46
C PHE A 259 2.99 5.17 0.17
N PRO A 260 3.31 4.02 0.79
CA PRO A 260 4.45 3.78 1.69
C PRO A 260 5.75 3.45 0.94
N GLU A 261 5.66 3.20 -0.37
CA GLU A 261 6.73 2.72 -1.23
C GLU A 261 8.06 3.46 -1.04
N ALA A 262 8.02 4.79 -1.11
CA ALA A 262 9.18 5.67 -1.10
C ALA A 262 10.08 5.48 0.14
N TYR A 263 9.49 5.10 1.26
CA TYR A 263 10.18 4.96 2.54
C TYR A 263 10.64 3.53 2.82
N ILE A 264 10.34 2.58 1.93
CA ILE A 264 10.93 1.24 2.00
C ILE A 264 12.42 1.37 1.60
N PRO A 265 13.35 0.82 2.40
CA PRO A 265 14.78 0.82 2.08
C PRO A 265 15.08 0.23 0.70
N ARG A 266 16.07 0.80 0.01
CA ARG A 266 16.61 0.21 -1.22
C ARG A 266 17.35 -1.08 -0.86
N LEU A 267 17.21 -2.11 -1.68
CA LEU A 267 18.09 -3.27 -1.61
C LEU A 267 19.54 -2.84 -1.93
N THR A 268 20.50 -3.44 -1.23
CA THR A 268 21.94 -3.29 -1.49
C THR A 268 22.58 -4.66 -1.63
N SER A 269 23.62 -4.78 -2.45
CA SER A 269 24.40 -6.00 -2.62
C SER A 269 25.88 -5.69 -2.81
N THR A 270 26.74 -6.63 -2.42
CA THR A 270 28.18 -6.61 -2.72
C THR A 270 28.52 -7.33 -4.03
N ASP A 271 27.61 -8.15 -4.56
CA ASP A 271 27.81 -8.86 -5.83
C ASP A 271 27.80 -7.86 -7.01
N PRO A 272 28.82 -7.87 -7.89
CA PRO A 272 28.90 -6.91 -9.00
C PRO A 272 27.70 -6.93 -9.95
N VAL A 273 27.16 -8.11 -10.26
CA VAL A 273 26.01 -8.25 -11.17
C VAL A 273 24.76 -7.67 -10.51
N CYS A 274 24.55 -7.96 -9.23
CA CYS A 274 23.44 -7.41 -8.46
C CYS A 274 23.53 -5.89 -8.33
N ARG A 275 24.73 -5.33 -8.15
CA ARG A 275 24.92 -3.88 -8.12
C ARG A 275 24.56 -3.22 -9.45
N GLU A 276 24.98 -3.78 -10.57
CA GLU A 276 24.64 -3.24 -11.90
C GLU A 276 23.11 -3.26 -12.13
N ILE A 277 22.43 -4.35 -11.74
CA ILE A 277 20.97 -4.41 -11.76
C ILE A 277 20.38 -3.29 -10.90
N LEU A 278 20.81 -3.16 -9.64
CA LEU A 278 20.26 -2.16 -8.71
C LEU A 278 20.52 -0.73 -9.16
N GLU A 279 21.69 -0.42 -9.72
CA GLU A 279 22.02 0.90 -10.27
C GLU A 279 21.05 1.29 -11.39
N ARG A 280 20.83 0.38 -12.35
CA ARG A 280 19.84 0.57 -13.41
C ARG A 280 18.43 0.75 -12.84
N GLN A 281 18.03 -0.11 -11.90
CA GLN A 281 16.66 -0.11 -11.37
C GLN A 281 16.37 1.04 -10.41
N MET A 282 17.39 1.67 -9.81
CA MET A 282 17.26 2.80 -8.89
C MET A 282 17.46 4.17 -9.57
N ALA A 283 17.62 4.20 -10.90
CA ALA A 283 17.69 5.45 -11.65
C ALA A 283 16.45 6.33 -11.39
N ASP A 284 16.66 7.64 -11.24
CA ASP A 284 15.63 8.65 -10.95
C ASP A 284 14.80 8.42 -9.68
N ASP A 285 15.30 7.60 -8.74
CA ASP A 285 14.65 7.43 -7.45
C ASP A 285 14.56 8.74 -6.67
N TRP A 286 13.45 8.98 -5.96
CA TRP A 286 13.19 10.26 -5.30
C TRP A 286 14.31 10.74 -4.36
N LEU A 287 15.10 9.83 -3.77
CA LEU A 287 16.23 10.19 -2.91
C LEU A 287 17.40 10.84 -3.65
N THR A 288 17.44 10.78 -4.98
CA THR A 288 18.42 11.53 -5.81
C THR A 288 18.00 12.98 -6.05
N ASN A 289 16.76 13.34 -5.72
CA ASN A 289 16.29 14.72 -5.78
C ASN A 289 16.62 15.44 -4.46
N ASP A 290 17.56 16.39 -4.50
CA ASP A 290 18.07 17.07 -3.31
C ASP A 290 16.98 17.84 -2.54
N ASP A 291 16.08 18.53 -3.25
CA ASP A 291 14.98 19.28 -2.62
C ASP A 291 13.99 18.35 -1.89
N ALA A 292 13.61 17.24 -2.54
CA ALA A 292 12.73 16.25 -1.94
C ALA A 292 13.41 15.56 -0.76
N ARG A 293 14.69 15.21 -0.88
CA ARG A 293 15.48 14.61 0.21
C ARG A 293 15.64 15.57 1.38
N ALA A 294 15.90 16.85 1.15
CA ALA A 294 15.98 17.85 2.21
C ALA A 294 14.63 17.99 2.95
N ARG A 295 13.51 17.89 2.24
CA ARG A 295 12.17 18.04 2.80
C ARG A 295 11.61 16.78 3.47
N PHE A 296 11.89 15.61 2.92
CA PHE A 296 11.25 14.34 3.28
C PHE A 296 12.21 13.20 3.65
N GLY A 297 13.52 13.40 3.50
CA GLY A 297 14.54 12.37 3.75
C GLY A 297 14.79 12.09 5.23
N ALA A 298 14.59 13.08 6.10
CA ALA A 298 14.61 12.87 7.54
C ALA A 298 13.35 12.10 7.99
N GLY A 299 13.48 11.18 8.95
CA GLY A 299 12.33 10.46 9.48
C GLY A 299 11.28 11.41 10.07
N PHE A 300 10.01 11.25 9.65
CA PHE A 300 8.88 12.01 10.19
C PHE A 300 7.63 11.16 10.28
N ARG A 301 6.68 11.61 11.12
CA ARG A 301 5.37 10.96 11.27
C ARG A 301 4.44 11.32 10.13
N THR A 302 3.98 12.57 10.14
CA THR A 302 3.02 13.10 9.18
C THR A 302 3.25 14.60 9.04
N GLN A 303 3.05 15.14 7.85
CA GLN A 303 3.07 16.57 7.58
C GLN A 303 1.82 16.95 6.78
N HIS A 304 1.36 18.20 6.86
CA HIS A 304 0.34 18.66 5.93
C HIS A 304 0.96 18.81 4.53
N ARG A 305 0.30 18.27 3.49
CA ARG A 305 0.80 18.38 2.12
C ARG A 305 0.93 19.83 1.66
N PHE A 306 -0.06 20.65 2.01
CA PHE A 306 -0.12 22.05 1.63
C PHE A 306 0.27 22.98 2.79
N GLY A 307 1.08 24.00 2.48
CA GLY A 307 1.37 25.09 3.39
C GLY A 307 0.12 25.89 3.79
N LEU A 308 0.25 26.70 4.85
CA LEU A 308 -0.88 27.43 5.46
C LEU A 308 -1.65 28.31 4.47
N ARG A 309 -0.94 29.07 3.62
CA ARG A 309 -1.56 29.95 2.61
C ARG A 309 -2.45 29.16 1.63
N THR A 310 -1.94 28.06 1.08
CA THR A 310 -2.69 27.19 0.16
C THR A 310 -3.89 26.56 0.85
N ARG A 311 -3.76 26.16 2.13
CA ARG A 311 -4.87 25.64 2.92
C ARG A 311 -5.97 26.68 3.13
N LEU A 312 -5.62 27.92 3.45
CA LEU A 312 -6.60 29.01 3.62
C LEU A 312 -7.35 29.29 2.31
N LYS A 313 -6.63 29.38 1.18
CA LYS A 313 -7.23 29.54 -0.15
C LYS A 313 -8.20 28.41 -0.48
N ARG A 314 -7.81 27.15 -0.23
CA ARG A 314 -8.67 25.98 -0.45
C ARG A 314 -9.92 25.99 0.43
N ARG A 315 -9.79 26.36 1.71
CA ARG A 315 -10.94 26.50 2.63
C ARG A 315 -11.92 27.57 2.19
N LEU A 316 -11.42 28.72 1.74
CA LEU A 316 -12.26 29.80 1.19
C LEU A 316 -13.00 29.32 -0.07
N LYS A 317 -12.30 28.69 -1.01
CA LYS A 317 -12.91 28.12 -2.22
C LYS A 317 -14.00 27.08 -1.90
N ALA A 318 -13.74 26.20 -0.94
CA ALA A 318 -14.71 25.18 -0.52
C ALA A 318 -15.98 25.78 0.10
N ARG A 319 -15.87 26.91 0.83
CA ARG A 319 -17.02 27.64 1.39
C ARG A 319 -17.84 28.38 0.33
N LEU A 320 -17.21 28.81 -0.76
CA LEU A 320 -17.85 29.57 -1.84
C LEU A 320 -18.52 28.69 -2.91
N LYS A 321 -18.09 27.42 -3.06
CA LYS A 321 -18.61 26.48 -4.07
C LYS A 321 -20.15 26.33 -4.07
N PRO A 322 -20.84 26.26 -2.91
CA PRO A 322 -22.31 26.19 -2.87
C PRO A 322 -23.01 27.41 -3.47
N PHE A 323 -22.36 28.57 -3.50
CA PHE A 323 -22.95 29.84 -3.97
C PHE A 323 -22.72 30.11 -5.46
N MET A 324 -21.85 29.35 -6.13
CA MET A 324 -21.51 29.54 -7.54
C MET A 324 -22.11 28.48 -8.47
N SER A 325 -22.85 27.52 -7.92
CA SER A 325 -23.42 26.38 -8.66
C SER A 325 -24.94 26.49 -8.85
N GLY A 326 -25.50 27.67 -8.58
CA GLY A 326 -26.94 27.96 -8.61
C GLY A 326 -27.33 28.88 -9.76
#